data_AF-A0A957LYC9-F1
#
_entry.id   AF-A0A957LYC9-F1
#
_cell.length_a   1.000
_cell.length_b   1.000
_cell.length_c   1.000
_cell.angle_alpha   90.00
_cell.angle_beta   90.00
_cell.angle_gamma   90.00
#
_symmetry.space_group_name_H-M   'P 1'
#
loop_
_entity.id
_entity.type
_entity.pdbx_description
1 polymer ?
#
loop_
_entity_poly.entity_id
_entity_poly.type
_entity_poly.pdbx_seq_one_letter_code
_entity_poly.pdbx_strand_id
1 'polypeptide(L)' 'AGSIAVTPEADDYGAGTVVTLEAVPQAGWRFAEWGGSVSGSANPVDLEITADTMVIARFVQEPVEFRLYLPVASR' A
#
# COMPACT_ATOMS: atom_id res chain seq x y z
N ALA A 1 -4.80 -6.89 -4.88
CA ALA A 1 -3.74 -6.89 -5.88
C ALA A 1 -3.22 -5.47 -6.01
N GLY A 2 -1.97 -5.34 -6.41
CA GLY A 2 -1.22 -4.10 -6.46
C GLY A 2 0.25 -4.40 -6.74
N SER A 3 1.07 -3.37 -6.77
CA SER A 3 2.52 -3.47 -6.86
C SER A 3 3.19 -2.60 -5.80
N ILE A 4 4.48 -2.79 -5.60
CA ILE A 4 5.33 -1.88 -4.82
C ILE A 4 6.22 -1.16 -5.84
N ALA A 5 6.23 0.16 -5.80
CA ALA A 5 7.23 0.98 -6.47
C ALA A 5 8.32 1.37 -5.46
N VAL A 6 9.57 1.42 -5.91
CA VAL A 6 10.74 1.77 -5.10
C VAL A 6 11.48 2.93 -5.74
N THR A 7 12.00 3.86 -4.95
CA THR A 7 12.80 4.99 -5.46
C THR A 7 13.94 5.33 -4.50
N PRO A 8 15.20 5.41 -4.97
CA PRO A 8 15.65 5.05 -6.32
C PRO A 8 15.52 3.55 -6.59
N GLU A 9 15.23 3.17 -7.84
CA GLU A 9 15.29 1.78 -8.27
C GLU A 9 16.73 1.41 -8.61
N ALA A 10 17.19 0.27 -8.12
CA ALA A 10 18.52 -0.28 -8.36
C ALA A 10 18.49 -1.81 -8.30
N ASP A 11 19.47 -2.46 -8.96
CA ASP A 11 19.65 -3.92 -8.89
C ASP A 11 20.10 -4.37 -7.49
N ASP A 12 20.93 -3.55 -6.83
CA ASP A 12 21.45 -3.76 -5.48
C ASP A 12 21.47 -2.46 -4.69
N TYR A 13 21.33 -2.56 -3.37
CA TYR A 13 21.39 -1.42 -2.45
C TYR A 13 22.52 -1.56 -1.46
N GLY A 14 23.34 -0.52 -1.33
CA GLY A 14 24.37 -0.46 -0.29
C GLY A 14 23.75 -0.22 1.08
N ALA A 15 24.39 -0.73 2.13
CA ALA A 15 23.98 -0.44 3.51
C ALA A 15 23.97 1.08 3.78
N GLY A 16 22.92 1.58 4.41
CA GLY A 16 22.66 3.00 4.64
C GLY A 16 21.90 3.70 3.50
N THR A 17 21.57 2.99 2.41
CA THR A 17 20.72 3.58 1.35
C THR A 17 19.30 3.75 1.88
N VAL A 18 18.73 4.95 1.73
CA VAL A 18 17.32 5.20 2.01
C VAL A 18 16.54 5.11 0.70
N VAL A 19 15.53 4.26 0.68
CA VAL A 19 14.56 4.14 -0.42
C VAL A 19 13.18 4.57 0.06
N THR A 20 12.41 5.19 -0.83
CA THR A 20 10.98 5.42 -0.65
C THR A 20 10.22 4.29 -1.33
N LEU A 21 9.33 3.64 -0.58
CA LEU A 21 8.44 2.58 -1.04
C LEU A 21 7.01 3.11 -1.14
N GLU A 22 6.39 2.91 -2.29
CA GLU A 22 4.99 3.26 -2.53
C GLU A 22 4.20 2.00 -2.92
N ALA A 23 3.17 1.68 -2.13
CA ALA A 23 2.21 0.65 -2.51
C ALA A 23 1.22 1.25 -3.52
N VAL A 24 1.14 0.67 -4.72
CA VAL A 24 0.27 1.13 -5.80
C VAL A 24 -0.87 0.12 -5.98
N PRO A 25 -2.08 0.41 -5.47
CA PRO A 25 -3.22 -0.50 -5.61
C PRO A 25 -3.70 -0.56 -7.06
N GLN A 26 -4.13 -1.74 -7.50
CA GLN A 26 -4.90 -1.86 -8.75
C GLN A 26 -6.35 -1.39 -8.54
N ALA A 27 -7.05 -1.10 -9.63
CA ALA A 27 -8.46 -0.73 -9.59
C ALA A 27 -9.31 -1.76 -8.80
N GLY A 28 -10.17 -1.26 -7.90
CA GLY A 28 -11.00 -2.10 -7.02
C GLY A 28 -10.25 -2.69 -5.82
N TRP A 29 -9.01 -2.28 -5.57
CA TRP A 29 -8.24 -2.64 -4.38
C TRP A 29 -7.73 -1.39 -3.69
N ARG A 30 -7.53 -1.49 -2.38
CA ARG A 30 -6.82 -0.49 -1.59
C ARG A 30 -5.62 -1.12 -0.88
N PHE A 31 -4.60 -0.32 -0.65
CA PHE A 31 -3.53 -0.67 0.27
C PHE A 31 -4.11 -0.77 1.68
N ALA A 32 -3.73 -1.83 2.40
CA ALA A 32 -4.14 -2.03 3.79
C ALA A 32 -3.01 -1.64 4.74
N GLU A 33 -1.85 -2.28 4.59
CA GLU A 33 -0.70 -2.10 5.47
C GLU A 33 0.56 -2.73 4.88
N TRP A 34 1.70 -2.28 5.39
CA TRP A 34 3.00 -2.87 5.18
C TRP A 34 3.26 -4.01 6.17
N GLY A 35 4.14 -4.92 5.80
CA GLY A 35 4.72 -5.94 6.66
C GLY A 35 6.13 -6.32 6.24
N GLY A 36 6.78 -7.17 7.04
CA GLY A 36 8.19 -7.51 6.85
C GLY A 36 9.08 -6.47 7.54
N SER A 37 10.06 -5.93 6.82
CA SER A 37 11.01 -4.93 7.36
C SER A 37 10.42 -3.54 7.61
N VAL A 38 9.20 -3.27 7.11
CA VAL A 38 8.41 -2.07 7.43
C VAL A 38 7.03 -2.48 7.95
N SER A 39 6.38 -1.60 8.71
CA SER A 39 5.05 -1.84 9.26
C SER A 39 4.21 -0.57 9.29
N GLY A 40 2.90 -0.74 9.49
CA GLY A 40 1.94 0.36 9.52
C GLY A 40 1.32 0.63 8.16
N SER A 41 0.54 1.71 8.08
CA SER A 41 -0.30 2.04 6.92
C SER A 41 0.09 3.34 6.22
N ALA A 42 1.19 3.98 6.62
CA ALA A 42 1.72 5.15 5.93
C ALA A 42 2.16 4.74 4.51
N ASN A 43 1.69 5.45 3.49
CA ASN A 43 2.03 5.20 2.11
C ASN A 43 2.13 6.53 1.35
N PRO A 44 3.30 6.90 0.82
CA PRO A 44 4.56 6.15 0.80
C PRO A 44 5.25 6.04 2.18
N VAL A 45 6.27 5.19 2.27
CA VAL A 45 7.13 5.00 3.46
C VAL A 45 8.61 4.98 3.09
N ASP A 46 9.46 5.59 3.91
CA ASP A 46 10.91 5.54 3.76
C ASP A 46 11.50 4.35 4.54
N LEU A 47 12.48 3.68 3.94
CA LEU A 47 13.21 2.55 4.50
C LEU A 47 14.71 2.74 4.30
N GLU A 48 15.46 2.73 5.40
CA GLU A 48 16.92 2.60 5.35
C GLU A 48 17.32 1.13 5.25
N ILE A 49 18.00 0.75 4.17
CA ILE A 49 18.47 -0.60 3.94
C ILE A 49 19.80 -0.79 4.69
N THR A 50 19.79 -1.60 5.73
CA THR A 50 20.99 -1.92 6.54
C THR A 50 21.43 -3.38 6.42
N ALA A 51 20.55 -4.24 5.92
CA ALA A 51 20.76 -5.65 5.61
C ALA A 51 19.70 -6.15 4.62
N ASP A 52 19.85 -7.38 4.14
CA ASP A 52 18.86 -8.05 3.30
C ASP A 52 17.45 -7.90 3.88
N THR A 53 16.54 -7.37 3.06
CA THR A 53 15.23 -6.90 3.51
C THR A 53 14.13 -7.50 2.64
N MET A 54 13.05 -7.94 3.29
CA MET A 54 11.82 -8.38 2.64
C MET A 54 10.68 -7.44 3.05
N VAL A 55 10.00 -6.83 2.08
CA VAL A 55 8.84 -5.96 2.31
C VAL A 55 7.60 -6.58 1.71
N ILE A 56 6.50 -6.51 2.44
CA ILE A 56 5.19 -7.03 2.04
C ILE A 56 4.20 -5.87 2.00
N ALA A 57 3.57 -5.64 0.86
CA ALA A 57 2.39 -4.78 0.76
C ALA A 57 1.13 -5.63 0.75
N ARG A 58 0.25 -5.42 1.75
CA ARG A 58 -1.06 -6.10 1.78
C ARG A 58 -2.10 -5.22 1.12
N PHE A 59 -2.84 -5.80 0.19
CA PHE A 59 -3.94 -5.15 -0.50
C PHE A 59 -5.24 -5.88 -0.19
N VAL A 60 -6.30 -5.11 0.03
CA VAL A 60 -7.66 -5.66 0.24
C VAL A 60 -8.59 -5.12 -0.84
N GLN A 61 -9.50 -5.96 -1.30
CA GLN A 61 -10.48 -5.56 -2.30
C GLN A 61 -11.43 -4.54 -1.69
N GLU A 62 -11.75 -3.48 -2.43
CA GLU A 62 -12.73 -2.51 -1.97
C GLU A 62 -14.14 -3.14 -1.97
N PRO A 63 -14.98 -2.82 -0.97
CA PRO A 63 -16.33 -3.32 -0.94
C PRO A 63 -17.14 -2.74 -2.10
N VAL A 64 -17.93 -3.58 -2.76
CA VAL A 64 -18.95 -3.12 -3.69
C VAL A 64 -20.17 -2.68 -2.88
N GLU A 65 -20.48 -1.39 -2.90
CA GLU A 65 -21.65 -0.85 -2.19
C GLU A 65 -22.87 -0.71 -3.10
N PHE A 66 -24.02 -1.15 -2.60
CA PHE A 66 -25.34 -0.84 -3.17
C PHE A 66 -26.08 0.06 -2.20
N ARG A 67 -26.68 1.14 -2.70
CA ARG A 67 -27.43 2.11 -1.90
C ARG A 67 -28.88 2.11 -2.35
N LEU A 68 -29.80 1.90 -1.40
CA LEU A 68 -31.25 2.00 -1.61
C LEU A 68 -31.75 3.26 -0.89
N TYR A 69 -32.34 4.19 -1.63
CA TYR A 69 -33.02 5.35 -1.07
C TYR A 69 -34.53 5.12 -1.10
N LEU A 70 -35.18 5.20 0.07
CA LEU A 70 -36.63 5.06 0.22
C LEU A 70 -37.21 6.37 0.78
N PRO A 71 -37.78 7.25 -0.05
CA PRO A 71 -38.42 8.47 0.43
C PRO A 71 -39.75 8.15 1.12
N VAL A 72 -40.08 8.91 2.17
CA VAL A 72 -41.40 8.86 2.81
C VAL A 72 -42.36 9.81 2.10
N ALA A 73 -43.61 9.39 1.87
CA ALA A 73 -44.63 10.27 1.34
C ALA A 73 -45.09 11.28 2.41
N SER A 74 -45.11 12.56 2.05
CA SER A 74 -45.77 13.59 2.84
C SER A 74 -47.29 13.40 2.75
N ARG A 75 -47.99 13.53 3.89
CA ARG A 75 -49.47 13.45 3.95
C ARG A 75 -50.12 14.62 3.22
#